data_AF-A0A957DE15-F1
#
_entry.id   AF-A0A957DE15-F1
#
_cell.length_a   1.000
_cell.length_b   1.000
_cell.length_c   1.000
_cell.angle_alpha   90.00
_cell.angle_beta   90.00
_cell.angle_gamma   90.00
#
_symmetry.space_group_name_H-M   'P 1'
#
loop_
_entity.id
_entity.type
_entity.pdbx_description
1 polymer ?
#
loop_
_entity_poly.entity_id
_entity_poly.type
_entity_poly.pdbx_seq_one_letter_code
_entity_poly.pdbx_strand_id
1 'polypeptide(L)'
;MNNQSTLIPNDILNTAEQWRWQIGNTFHEQLMEAIYTEATEIADAAVTRPDSRPRFDLDRTIDRLVTSRRWGFPMMIALFTLVFWLTISGANVPSNFLSKILIDTVHPWLKEGAALVGLPWWLSGLLIDGMYLATAWVVSVMLPPMAIFFPLFTLLEDFGYLPRVAFNLDNVFKKAGAHGKQSLSMMMGFGCNAAGVVATRVIDSPR
;
A
#
# COMPACT_ATOMS: atom_id res chain seq x y z
N MET A 1 13.31 -39.78 30.79
CA MET A 1 14.75 -39.58 31.03
C MET A 1 15.00 -38.10 30.79
N ASN A 2 14.87 -37.29 31.84
CA ASN A 2 16.02 -36.73 32.57
C ASN A 2 16.93 -35.96 31.60
N ASN A 3 16.98 -34.63 31.59
CA ASN A 3 17.22 -33.80 32.76
C ASN A 3 16.57 -32.43 32.57
N GLN A 4 15.61 -32.12 33.45
CA GLN A 4 15.50 -30.76 33.96
C GLN A 4 16.82 -30.48 34.68
N SER A 5 17.77 -29.80 34.04
CA SER A 5 18.70 -28.99 34.82
C SER A 5 17.89 -27.78 35.26
N THR A 6 17.19 -27.96 36.38
CA THR A 6 16.85 -26.86 37.28
C THR A 6 18.04 -25.92 37.28
N LEU A 7 17.90 -24.71 36.73
CA LEU A 7 18.97 -23.73 36.78
C LEU A 7 19.07 -23.31 38.25
N ILE A 8 19.83 -24.08 39.03
CA ILE A 8 20.11 -23.80 40.42
C ILE A 8 20.85 -22.46 40.41
N PRO A 9 20.47 -21.47 41.25
CA PRO A 9 21.15 -20.17 41.27
C PRO A 9 22.68 -20.30 41.37
N ASN A 10 23.15 -21.32 42.07
CA ASN A 10 24.57 -21.65 42.19
C ASN A 10 25.21 -22.11 40.87
N ASP A 11 24.49 -22.81 39.98
CA ASP A 11 25.03 -23.22 38.67
C ASP A 11 25.15 -22.02 37.72
N ILE A 12 24.18 -21.09 37.76
CA ILE A 12 24.29 -19.82 37.03
C ILE A 12 25.46 -18.99 37.59
N LEU A 13 25.60 -18.91 38.92
CA LEU A 13 26.70 -18.17 39.56
C LEU A 13 28.06 -18.81 39.27
N ASN A 14 28.18 -20.14 39.31
CA ASN A 14 29.40 -20.86 38.96
C ASN A 14 29.77 -20.67 37.48
N THR A 15 28.76 -20.70 36.59
CA THR A 15 28.99 -20.43 35.16
C THR A 15 29.39 -18.97 34.95
N ALA A 16 28.71 -18.02 35.61
CA ALA A 16 29.06 -16.61 35.55
C ALA A 16 30.46 -16.33 36.14
N GLU A 17 30.87 -17.02 37.20
CA GLU A 17 32.18 -16.88 37.82
C GLU A 17 33.29 -17.51 36.96
N GLN A 18 33.06 -18.68 36.36
CA GLN A 18 33.98 -19.26 35.39
C GLN A 18 34.17 -18.36 34.16
N TRP A 19 33.07 -17.84 33.62
CA TRP A 19 33.11 -16.99 32.44
C TRP A 19 33.61 -15.58 32.78
N ARG A 20 33.43 -15.09 34.01
CA ARG A 20 33.99 -13.81 34.50
C ARG A 20 35.52 -13.76 34.43
N TRP A 21 36.21 -14.89 34.55
CA TRP A 21 37.68 -14.93 34.39
C TRP A 21 38.12 -15.05 32.93
N GLN A 22 37.25 -15.56 32.04
CA GLN A 22 37.51 -15.65 30.60
C GLN A 22 37.13 -14.37 29.86
N ILE A 23 36.11 -13.68 30.37
CA ILE A 23 35.60 -12.41 29.92
C ILE A 23 36.40 -11.34 30.67
N GLY A 24 37.47 -10.83 30.04
CA GLY A 24 38.36 -9.85 30.65
C GLY A 24 37.64 -8.60 31.16
N ASN A 25 38.30 -7.82 32.03
CA ASN A 25 37.73 -6.59 32.64
C ASN A 25 37.18 -5.58 31.61
N THR A 26 37.62 -5.68 30.36
CA THR A 26 37.21 -4.87 29.21
C THR A 26 35.88 -5.27 28.57
N PHE A 27 35.23 -6.37 28.97
CA PHE A 27 33.98 -6.81 28.33
C PHE A 27 32.84 -5.80 28.46
N HIS A 28 32.71 -5.16 29.62
CA HIS A 28 31.71 -4.12 29.79
C HIS A 28 32.02 -2.94 28.86
N GLU A 29 33.29 -2.57 28.72
CA GLU A 29 33.73 -1.52 27.80
C GLU A 29 33.44 -1.91 26.35
N GLN A 30 33.75 -3.14 25.93
CA GLN A 30 33.47 -3.66 24.58
C GLN A 30 31.97 -3.74 24.27
N LEU A 31 31.15 -4.13 25.25
CA LEU A 31 29.70 -4.17 25.09
C LEU A 31 29.13 -2.76 24.93
N MET A 32 29.58 -1.82 25.77
CA MET A 32 29.17 -0.42 25.66
C MET A 32 29.65 0.18 24.34
N GLU A 33 30.89 -0.11 23.93
CA GLU A 33 31.46 0.32 22.65
C GLU A 33 30.67 -0.25 21.47
N ALA A 34 30.25 -1.52 21.51
CA ALA A 34 29.41 -2.11 20.46
C ALA A 34 28.04 -1.43 20.37
N ILE A 35 27.38 -1.18 21.51
CA ILE A 35 26.08 -0.49 21.56
C ILE A 35 26.20 0.94 21.05
N TYR A 36 27.23 1.68 21.48
CA TYR A 36 27.47 3.04 21.02
C TYR A 36 27.87 3.09 19.56
N THR A 37 28.65 2.13 19.08
CA THR A 37 29.01 2.00 17.66
C THR A 37 27.76 1.78 16.83
N GLU A 38 26.90 0.82 17.19
CA GLU A 38 25.64 0.55 16.49
C GLU A 38 24.70 1.77 16.51
N ALA A 39 24.53 2.40 17.67
CA ALA A 39 23.71 3.61 17.79
C ALA A 39 24.28 4.78 16.96
N THR A 40 25.61 4.89 16.87
CA THR A 40 26.29 5.90 16.05
C THR A 40 26.16 5.60 14.57
N GLU A 41 26.24 4.34 14.15
CA GLU A 41 25.99 3.93 12.76
C GLU A 41 24.55 4.26 12.34
N ILE A 42 23.57 3.96 13.19
CA ILE A 42 22.16 4.31 12.95
C ILE A 42 21.99 5.84 12.93
N ALA A 43 22.60 6.56 13.87
CA ALA A 43 22.50 8.02 13.96
C ALA A 43 23.18 8.72 12.77
N ASP A 44 24.36 8.27 12.34
CA ASP A 44 25.04 8.82 11.16
C ASP A 44 24.34 8.41 9.85
N ALA A 45 23.62 7.29 9.82
CA ALA A 45 22.73 6.95 8.71
C ALA A 45 21.49 7.87 8.68
N ALA A 46 20.95 8.26 9.84
CA ALA A 46 19.74 9.08 9.94
C ALA A 46 19.99 10.60 9.92
N VAL A 47 21.16 11.06 10.35
CA VAL A 47 21.49 12.49 10.54
C VAL A 47 22.41 12.98 9.44
N THR A 48 22.09 14.13 8.89
CA THR A 48 22.82 14.66 7.74
C THR A 48 23.64 15.89 8.12
N ARG A 49 24.97 15.73 8.10
CA ARG A 49 25.94 16.80 8.41
C ARG A 49 26.24 17.61 7.14
N PRO A 50 26.37 18.96 7.24
CA PRO A 50 26.54 19.83 6.07
C PRO A 50 27.88 19.67 5.33
N ASP A 51 28.92 19.07 5.95
CA ASP A 51 30.29 19.02 5.42
C ASP A 51 30.75 17.66 4.85
N SER A 52 29.88 16.64 4.81
CA SER A 52 30.26 15.29 4.38
C SER A 52 29.63 14.94 3.04
N ARG A 53 30.39 14.32 2.11
CA ARG A 53 29.88 13.86 0.81
C ARG A 53 28.71 12.89 1.07
N PRO A 54 27.49 13.19 0.56
CA PRO A 54 26.33 12.37 0.85
C PRO A 54 26.53 10.97 0.27
N ARG A 55 26.36 9.92 1.09
CA ARG A 55 26.09 8.57 0.59
C ARG A 55 24.86 8.66 -0.32
N PHE A 56 24.88 7.95 -1.44
CA PHE A 56 23.75 7.87 -2.35
C PHE A 56 22.59 7.12 -1.68
N ASP A 57 21.82 7.81 -0.85
CA ASP A 57 20.48 7.38 -0.48
C ASP A 57 19.52 7.85 -1.57
N LEU A 58 19.05 6.88 -2.35
CA LEU A 58 17.94 7.08 -3.28
C LEU A 58 16.75 7.70 -2.51
N ASP A 59 16.53 7.27 -1.27
CA ASP A 59 15.53 7.82 -0.35
C ASP A 59 15.70 9.32 -0.16
N ARG A 60 16.90 9.82 0.07
CA ARG A 60 17.15 11.26 0.32
C ARG A 60 17.01 12.12 -0.93
N THR A 61 17.29 11.56 -2.10
CA THR A 61 17.14 12.26 -3.40
C THR A 61 15.67 12.31 -3.81
N ILE A 62 14.94 11.19 -3.63
CA ILE A 62 13.50 11.12 -3.80
C ILE A 62 12.83 12.07 -2.80
N ASP A 63 13.27 12.09 -1.53
CA ASP A 63 12.71 13.00 -0.54
C ASP A 63 12.94 14.45 -0.92
N ARG A 64 14.15 14.83 -1.36
CA ARG A 64 14.46 16.21 -1.78
C ARG A 64 13.70 16.65 -3.04
N LEU A 65 13.43 15.73 -3.96
CA LEU A 65 12.64 16.00 -5.16
C LEU A 65 11.15 16.14 -4.82
N VAL A 66 10.63 15.25 -3.98
CA VAL A 66 9.23 15.20 -3.53
C VAL A 66 8.89 16.35 -2.57
N THR A 67 9.81 16.76 -1.69
CA THR A 67 9.59 17.85 -0.72
C THR A 67 9.94 19.24 -1.23
N SER A 68 10.47 19.39 -2.45
CA SER A 68 10.76 20.74 -2.95
C SER A 68 9.46 21.53 -3.17
N ARG A 69 9.43 22.76 -2.67
CA ARG A 69 8.23 23.62 -2.63
C ARG A 69 7.59 23.88 -4.01
N ARG A 70 8.35 23.73 -5.10
CA ARG A 70 7.86 23.89 -6.48
C ARG A 70 7.67 22.57 -7.23
N TRP A 71 8.48 21.53 -6.99
CA TRP A 71 8.33 20.24 -7.70
C TRP A 71 7.42 19.24 -7.00
N GLY A 72 7.08 19.45 -5.72
CA GLY A 72 6.18 18.55 -4.98
C GLY A 72 4.79 18.43 -5.62
N PHE A 73 4.20 19.54 -6.10
CA PHE A 73 2.88 19.51 -6.74
C PHE A 73 2.89 18.86 -8.14
N PRO A 74 3.81 19.22 -9.07
CA PRO A 74 3.97 18.49 -10.34
C PRO A 74 4.27 17.00 -10.17
N MET A 75 5.17 16.63 -9.26
CA MET A 75 5.52 15.22 -9.01
C MET A 75 4.34 14.43 -8.47
N MET A 76 3.52 15.03 -7.62
CA MET A 76 2.31 14.42 -7.10
C MET A 76 1.27 14.17 -8.19
N ILE A 77 1.01 15.15 -9.06
CA ILE A 77 0.13 14.96 -10.22
C ILE A 77 0.69 13.87 -11.14
N ALA A 78 2.00 13.88 -11.41
CA ALA A 78 2.64 12.89 -12.26
C ALA A 78 2.52 11.48 -11.67
N LEU A 79 2.77 11.29 -10.37
CA LEU A 79 2.63 9.99 -9.72
C LEU A 79 1.19 9.49 -9.78
N PHE A 80 0.21 10.34 -9.45
CA PHE A 80 -1.20 9.96 -9.50
C PHE A 80 -1.67 9.65 -10.92
N THR A 81 -1.21 10.42 -11.91
CA THR A 81 -1.45 10.14 -13.32
C THR A 81 -0.85 8.80 -13.72
N LEU A 82 0.37 8.50 -13.26
CA LEU A 82 1.04 7.22 -13.51
C LEU A 82 0.27 6.06 -12.89
N VAL A 83 -0.15 6.18 -11.62
CA VAL A 83 -0.96 5.16 -10.92
C VAL A 83 -2.27 4.90 -11.66
N PHE A 84 -2.99 5.95 -12.05
CA PHE A 84 -4.22 5.81 -12.83
C PHE A 84 -3.98 5.23 -14.21
N TRP A 85 -2.97 5.70 -14.91
CA TRP A 85 -2.61 5.19 -16.23
C TRP A 85 -2.25 3.70 -16.18
N LEU A 86 -1.44 3.31 -15.19
CA LEU A 86 -1.07 1.92 -14.96
C LEU A 86 -2.29 1.08 -14.61
N THR A 87 -3.19 1.59 -13.78
CA THR A 87 -4.44 0.91 -13.42
C THR A 87 -5.34 0.72 -14.64
N ILE A 88 -5.58 1.77 -15.43
CA ILE A 88 -6.48 1.70 -16.61
C ILE A 88 -5.89 0.81 -17.70
N SER A 89 -4.62 1.04 -18.05
CA SER A 89 -3.92 0.27 -19.07
C SER A 89 -3.76 -1.19 -18.65
N GLY A 90 -3.34 -1.42 -17.40
CA GLY A 90 -3.15 -2.73 -16.81
C GLY A 90 -4.45 -3.50 -16.65
N ALA A 91 -5.56 -2.85 -16.29
CA ALA A 91 -6.86 -3.48 -16.11
C ALA A 91 -7.55 -3.83 -17.43
N ASN A 92 -7.24 -3.13 -18.53
CA ASN A 92 -7.83 -3.41 -19.83
C ASN A 92 -7.52 -4.84 -20.31
N VAL A 93 -6.32 -5.36 -20.03
CA VAL A 93 -5.92 -6.73 -20.38
C VAL A 93 -6.79 -7.80 -19.70
N PRO A 94 -6.88 -7.87 -18.36
CA PRO A 94 -7.74 -8.82 -17.66
C PRO A 94 -9.23 -8.55 -17.90
N SER A 95 -9.66 -7.29 -18.04
CA SER A 95 -11.05 -6.94 -18.39
C SER A 95 -11.46 -7.53 -19.73
N ASN A 96 -10.62 -7.39 -20.77
CA ASN A 96 -10.90 -7.95 -22.08
C ASN A 96 -10.90 -9.48 -22.07
N PHE A 97 -10.02 -10.11 -21.28
CA PHE A 97 -10.03 -11.55 -21.10
C PHE A 97 -11.32 -12.03 -20.44
N LEU A 98 -11.76 -11.38 -19.37
CA LEU A 98 -12.98 -11.73 -18.66
C LEU A 98 -14.23 -11.50 -19.52
N SER A 99 -14.28 -10.39 -20.27
CA SER A 99 -15.37 -10.10 -21.21
C SER A 99 -15.49 -11.17 -22.29
N LYS A 100 -14.37 -11.61 -22.88
CA LYS A 100 -14.37 -12.67 -23.90
C LYS A 100 -14.95 -13.98 -23.39
N ILE A 101 -14.61 -14.35 -22.16
CA ILE A 101 -15.12 -15.60 -21.57
C ILE A 101 -16.59 -15.41 -21.18
N LEU A 102 -16.86 -14.43 -20.33
CA LEU A 102 -18.13 -14.33 -19.62
C LEU A 102 -19.25 -13.78 -20.52
N ILE A 103 -18.92 -12.86 -21.42
CA ILE A 103 -19.88 -12.23 -22.34
C ILE A 103 -19.81 -12.91 -23.71
N ASP A 104 -18.65 -13.05 -24.33
CA ASP A 104 -18.62 -13.54 -25.72
C ASP A 104 -18.78 -15.07 -25.84
N THR A 105 -18.51 -15.83 -24.78
CA THR A 105 -18.59 -17.31 -24.80
C THR A 105 -19.75 -17.83 -23.96
N VAL A 106 -19.83 -17.45 -22.68
CA VAL A 106 -20.82 -18.04 -21.77
C VAL A 106 -22.23 -17.50 -22.00
N HIS A 107 -22.40 -16.20 -22.32
CA HIS A 107 -23.72 -15.64 -22.62
C HIS A 107 -24.42 -16.32 -23.82
N PRO A 108 -23.79 -16.45 -25.02
CA PRO A 108 -24.45 -17.13 -26.14
C PRO A 108 -24.69 -18.61 -25.85
N TRP A 109 -23.76 -19.30 -25.17
CA TRP A 109 -23.97 -20.69 -24.76
C TRP A 109 -25.18 -20.86 -23.83
N LEU A 110 -25.35 -19.95 -22.87
CA LEU A 110 -26.50 -19.97 -21.96
C LEU A 110 -27.82 -19.69 -22.70
N LYS A 111 -27.78 -18.81 -23.70
CA LYS A 111 -28.93 -18.45 -24.54
C LYS A 111 -29.35 -19.60 -25.47
N GLU A 112 -28.38 -20.29 -26.07
CA GLU A 112 -28.62 -21.50 -26.86
C GLU A 112 -29.18 -22.63 -25.99
N GLY A 113 -28.62 -22.84 -24.79
CA GLY A 113 -29.15 -23.80 -23.82
C GLY A 113 -30.59 -23.49 -23.40
N ALA A 114 -30.92 -22.21 -23.18
CA ALA A 114 -32.28 -21.80 -22.84
C ALA A 114 -33.27 -21.99 -24.00
N ALA A 115 -32.82 -21.80 -25.24
CA ALA A 115 -33.62 -22.07 -26.43
C ALA A 115 -33.90 -23.57 -26.61
N LEU A 116 -32.92 -24.45 -26.32
CA LEU A 116 -33.08 -25.91 -26.38
C LEU A 116 -34.08 -26.44 -25.33
N VAL A 117 -34.11 -25.83 -24.15
CA VAL A 117 -35.06 -26.18 -23.07
C VAL A 117 -36.45 -25.56 -23.32
N GLY A 118 -36.59 -24.66 -24.31
CA GLY A 118 -37.86 -24.03 -24.65
C GLY A 118 -38.31 -22.96 -23.64
N LEU A 119 -37.37 -22.24 -23.02
CA LEU A 119 -37.73 -21.18 -22.09
C LEU A 119 -38.51 -20.06 -22.80
N PRO A 120 -39.55 -19.51 -22.17
CA PRO A 120 -40.28 -18.38 -22.74
C PRO A 120 -39.38 -17.14 -22.80
N TRP A 121 -39.58 -16.33 -23.83
CA TRP A 121 -38.75 -15.16 -24.16
C TRP A 121 -38.57 -14.17 -23.00
N TRP A 122 -39.60 -13.98 -22.16
CA TRP A 122 -39.56 -13.05 -21.02
C TRP A 122 -38.64 -13.55 -19.90
N LEU A 123 -38.57 -14.87 -19.68
CA LEU A 123 -37.77 -15.48 -18.60
C LEU A 123 -36.30 -15.56 -18.99
N SER A 124 -36.02 -15.96 -20.24
CA SER A 124 -34.67 -15.91 -20.81
C SER A 124 -34.14 -14.48 -20.86
N GLY A 125 -34.97 -13.51 -21.28
CA GLY A 125 -34.57 -12.10 -21.31
C GLY A 125 -34.26 -11.54 -19.93
N LEU A 126 -35.08 -11.85 -18.92
CA LEU A 126 -34.83 -11.38 -17.55
C LEU A 126 -33.55 -11.97 -16.94
N LEU A 127 -33.38 -13.30 -17.02
CA LEU A 127 -32.28 -14.00 -16.36
C LEU A 127 -30.96 -13.86 -17.11
N ILE A 128 -30.97 -14.02 -18.44
CA ILE A 128 -29.75 -14.11 -19.26
C ILE A 128 -29.33 -12.72 -19.76
N ASP A 129 -30.25 -12.00 -20.40
CA ASP A 129 -29.96 -10.67 -20.96
C ASP A 129 -29.97 -9.58 -19.85
N GLY A 130 -30.77 -9.76 -18.80
CA GLY A 130 -30.85 -8.85 -17.65
C GLY A 130 -29.82 -9.17 -16.57
N MET A 131 -30.09 -10.18 -15.73
CA MET A 131 -29.28 -10.46 -14.54
C MET A 131 -27.85 -10.89 -14.90
N TYR A 132 -27.70 -11.91 -15.74
CA TYR A 132 -26.40 -12.48 -16.06
C TYR A 132 -25.51 -11.48 -16.81
N LEU A 133 -26.00 -10.86 -17.90
CA LEU A 133 -25.20 -9.93 -18.68
C LEU A 133 -24.80 -8.69 -17.86
N ALA A 134 -25.71 -8.13 -17.04
CA ALA A 134 -25.38 -7.02 -16.16
C ALA A 134 -24.29 -7.41 -15.13
N THR A 135 -24.42 -8.59 -14.51
CA THR A 135 -23.40 -9.09 -13.55
C THR A 135 -22.07 -9.34 -14.24
N ALA A 136 -22.09 -9.97 -15.41
CA ALA A 136 -20.91 -10.26 -16.19
C ALA A 136 -20.17 -9.00 -16.61
N TRP A 137 -20.91 -7.94 -16.98
CA TRP A 137 -20.33 -6.66 -17.37
C TRP A 137 -19.71 -5.93 -16.17
N VAL A 138 -20.41 -5.89 -15.02
CA VAL A 138 -19.86 -5.30 -13.79
C VAL A 138 -18.58 -6.04 -13.36
N VAL A 139 -18.62 -7.38 -13.34
CA VAL A 139 -17.45 -8.19 -12.96
C VAL A 139 -16.31 -8.05 -13.96
N SER A 140 -16.59 -7.98 -15.26
CA SER A 140 -15.54 -7.85 -16.27
C SER A 140 -14.89 -6.47 -16.29
N VAL A 141 -15.68 -5.41 -16.15
CA VAL A 141 -15.18 -4.04 -16.34
C VAL A 141 -14.75 -3.38 -15.03
N MET A 142 -15.46 -3.61 -13.92
CA MET A 142 -15.22 -2.87 -12.66
C MET A 142 -14.26 -3.58 -11.72
N LEU A 143 -14.25 -4.92 -11.70
CA LEU A 143 -13.39 -5.68 -10.80
C LEU A 143 -11.90 -5.53 -11.11
N PRO A 144 -11.42 -5.61 -12.37
CA PRO A 144 -9.99 -5.58 -12.64
C PRO A 144 -9.29 -4.26 -12.27
N PRO A 145 -9.85 -3.06 -12.56
CA PRO A 145 -9.26 -1.81 -12.10
C PRO A 145 -9.15 -1.75 -10.58
N MET A 146 -10.17 -2.19 -9.83
CA MET A 146 -10.13 -2.19 -8.37
C MET A 146 -9.04 -3.13 -7.84
N ALA A 147 -8.93 -4.33 -8.41
CA ALA A 147 -7.95 -5.33 -8.03
C ALA A 147 -6.49 -4.85 -8.21
N ILE A 148 -6.24 -3.95 -9.15
CA ILE A 148 -4.91 -3.36 -9.39
C ILE A 148 -4.71 -2.07 -8.58
N PHE A 149 -5.73 -1.20 -8.53
CA PHE A 149 -5.65 0.10 -7.88
C PHE A 149 -5.40 -0.01 -6.38
N PHE A 150 -6.12 -0.90 -5.68
CA PHE A 150 -6.01 -1.00 -4.22
C PHE A 150 -4.62 -1.46 -3.76
N PRO A 151 -4.04 -2.56 -4.27
CA PRO A 151 -2.68 -2.96 -3.89
C PRO A 151 -1.64 -1.89 -4.20
N LEU A 152 -1.75 -1.22 -5.34
CA LEU A 152 -0.84 -0.14 -5.70
C LEU A 152 -0.97 1.04 -4.73
N PHE A 153 -2.20 1.43 -4.38
CA PHE A 153 -2.45 2.49 -3.41
C PHE A 153 -1.96 2.13 -2.01
N THR A 154 -2.18 0.89 -1.55
CA THR A 154 -1.64 0.39 -0.27
C THR A 154 -0.11 0.44 -0.26
N LEU A 155 0.54 0.05 -1.35
CA LEU A 155 2.00 0.16 -1.46
C LEU A 155 2.48 1.63 -1.44
N LEU A 156 1.72 2.56 -2.02
CA LEU A 156 1.99 4.00 -1.90
C LEU A 156 1.76 4.54 -0.47
N GLU A 157 0.81 3.94 0.27
CA GLU A 157 0.55 4.22 1.69
C GLU A 157 1.72 3.76 2.56
N ASP A 158 2.17 2.52 2.35
CA ASP A 158 3.26 1.87 3.10
C ASP A 158 4.60 2.59 2.91
N PHE A 159 4.86 3.15 1.72
CA PHE A 159 6.03 4.01 1.47
C PHE A 159 5.91 5.41 2.10
N GLY A 160 4.81 5.73 2.77
CA GLY A 160 4.61 7.03 3.40
C GLY A 160 4.43 8.18 2.42
N TYR A 161 4.14 7.91 1.14
CA TYR A 161 3.91 8.96 0.15
C TYR A 161 2.56 9.64 0.35
N LEU A 162 1.50 8.89 0.69
CA LEU A 162 0.16 9.45 0.92
C LEU A 162 0.12 10.49 2.07
N PRO A 163 0.80 10.28 3.21
CA PRO A 163 0.97 11.32 4.22
C PRO A 163 1.64 12.60 3.69
N ARG A 164 2.68 12.47 2.86
CA ARG A 164 3.39 13.62 2.25
C ARG A 164 2.51 14.40 1.29
N VAL A 165 1.72 13.69 0.49
CA VAL A 165 0.71 14.29 -0.40
C VAL A 165 -0.34 15.06 0.38
N ALA A 166 -0.91 14.46 1.41
CA ALA A 166 -1.92 15.10 2.24
C ALA A 166 -1.39 16.39 2.87
N PHE A 167 -0.13 16.40 3.34
CA PHE A 167 0.51 17.61 3.85
C PHE A 167 0.75 18.67 2.77
N ASN A 168 1.25 18.28 1.60
CA ASN A 168 1.49 19.21 0.48
C ASN A 168 0.18 19.88 0.01
N LEU A 169 -0.92 19.14 0.02
CA LEU A 169 -2.25 19.63 -0.34
C LEU A 169 -2.95 20.38 0.79
N ASP A 170 -2.51 20.26 2.05
CA ASP A 170 -3.17 20.90 3.18
C ASP A 170 -3.25 22.43 3.03
N ASN A 171 -2.22 23.08 2.47
CA ASN A 171 -2.25 24.53 2.26
C ASN A 171 -3.28 24.96 1.20
N VAL A 172 -3.59 24.11 0.22
CA VAL A 172 -4.63 24.38 -0.79
C VAL A 172 -6.01 24.12 -0.21
N PHE A 173 -6.19 22.98 0.47
CA PHE A 173 -7.46 22.61 1.10
C PHE A 173 -7.81 23.56 2.25
N LYS A 174 -6.83 24.07 3.00
CA LYS A 174 -7.03 25.07 4.05
C LYS A 174 -7.68 26.35 3.53
N LYS A 175 -7.36 26.78 2.30
CA LYS A 175 -8.02 27.96 1.68
C LYS A 175 -9.50 27.74 1.40
N ALA A 176 -9.90 26.48 1.22
CA ALA A 176 -11.29 26.08 1.02
C ALA A 176 -11.99 25.66 2.33
N GLY A 177 -11.36 25.84 3.50
CA GLY A 177 -11.92 25.42 4.79
C GLY A 177 -11.84 23.90 5.05
N ALA A 178 -11.02 23.19 4.28
CA ALA A 178 -10.90 21.74 4.30
C ALA A 178 -9.54 21.25 4.86
N HIS A 179 -9.43 19.93 5.06
CA HIS A 179 -8.19 19.26 5.47
C HIS A 179 -7.47 18.64 4.28
N GLY A 180 -6.13 18.67 4.29
CA GLY A 180 -5.31 17.97 3.29
C GLY A 180 -5.61 16.47 3.17
N LYS A 181 -6.07 15.81 4.24
CA LYS A 181 -6.52 14.41 4.19
C LYS A 181 -7.74 14.16 3.28
N GLN A 182 -8.56 15.19 3.01
CA GLN A 182 -9.70 15.10 2.10
C GLN A 182 -9.28 14.88 0.65
N SER A 183 -8.07 15.30 0.26
CA SER A 183 -7.58 15.10 -1.10
C SER A 183 -7.49 13.63 -1.48
N LEU A 184 -7.18 12.75 -0.52
CA LEU A 184 -7.09 11.31 -0.73
C LEU A 184 -8.48 10.73 -1.03
N SER A 185 -9.51 11.14 -0.29
CA SER A 185 -10.89 10.71 -0.54
C SER A 185 -11.43 11.19 -1.89
N MET A 186 -11.10 12.42 -2.29
CA MET A 186 -11.49 12.97 -3.60
C MET A 186 -10.82 12.22 -4.74
N MET A 187 -9.53 11.90 -4.60
CA MET A 187 -8.78 11.13 -5.57
C MET A 187 -9.34 9.70 -5.73
N MET A 188 -9.67 9.04 -4.63
CA MET A 188 -10.31 7.72 -4.66
C MET A 188 -11.70 7.79 -5.29
N GLY A 189 -12.47 8.85 -5.02
CA GLY A 189 -13.78 9.10 -5.62
C GLY A 189 -13.74 9.29 -7.13
N PHE A 190 -12.66 9.87 -7.67
CA PHE A 190 -12.49 10.00 -9.13
C PHE A 190 -12.43 8.63 -9.83
N GLY A 191 -11.83 7.61 -9.19
CA GLY A 191 -11.79 6.25 -9.72
C GLY A 191 -13.06 5.47 -9.45
N CYS A 192 -13.48 5.40 -8.18
CA CYS A 192 -14.71 4.73 -7.78
C CYS A 192 -15.40 5.50 -6.66
N ASN A 193 -16.62 5.96 -6.92
CA ASN A 193 -17.44 6.67 -5.94
C ASN A 193 -17.61 5.88 -4.63
N ALA A 194 -17.76 4.55 -4.68
CA ALA A 194 -17.89 3.73 -3.49
C ALA A 194 -16.61 3.77 -2.62
N ALA A 195 -15.44 3.67 -3.25
CA ALA A 195 -14.16 3.80 -2.56
C ALA A 195 -13.97 5.21 -1.98
N GLY A 196 -14.35 6.25 -2.73
CA GLY A 196 -14.33 7.63 -2.27
C GLY A 196 -15.18 7.85 -1.01
N VAL A 197 -16.40 7.30 -0.98
CA VAL A 197 -17.28 7.38 0.20
C VAL A 197 -16.67 6.64 1.40
N VAL A 198 -16.14 5.42 1.22
CA VAL A 198 -15.48 4.67 2.31
C VAL A 198 -14.25 5.41 2.84
N ALA A 199 -13.49 6.08 1.97
CA ALA A 199 -12.31 6.86 2.33
C ALA A 199 -12.63 8.11 3.16
N THR A 200 -13.88 8.58 3.19
CA THR A 200 -14.28 9.75 3.99
C THR A 200 -14.05 9.55 5.49
N ARG A 201 -13.92 8.31 5.97
CA ARG A 201 -13.56 8.00 7.38
C ARG A 201 -12.21 8.58 7.83
N VAL A 202 -11.33 8.93 6.89
CA VAL A 202 -10.00 9.51 7.16
C VAL A 202 -10.08 11.02 7.38
N ILE A 203 -11.20 11.65 7.01
CA ILE A 203 -11.45 13.08 7.16
C ILE A 203 -11.71 13.37 8.64
N ASP A 204 -10.93 14.28 9.23
CA ASP A 204 -11.16 14.72 10.60
C ASP A 204 -12.41 15.62 10.70
N SER A 205 -13.06 15.59 11.86
CA SER A 205 -14.13 16.50 12.28
C SER A 205 -13.65 17.97 12.22
N PRO A 206 -14.55 18.97 12.19
CA PRO A 206 -14.25 20.30 11.65
C PRO A 206 -13.07 21.00 12.33
N ARG A 207 -12.36 21.78 11.50
CA ARG A 207 -11.32 22.75 11.88
C ARG A 207 -11.91 24.00 12.50
#